data_AF-X0VXH1-F1
#
_entry.id   AF-X0VXH1-F1
#
_cell.length_a   1.000
_cell.length_b   1.000
_cell.length_c   1.000
_cell.angle_alpha   90.00
_cell.angle_beta   90.00
_cell.angle_gamma   90.00
#
_symmetry.space_group_name_H-M   'P 1'
#
loop_
_entity.id
_entity.type
_entity.pdbx_description
1 polymer ?
#
loop_
_entity_poly.entity_id
_entity_poly.type
_entity_poly.pdbx_seq_one_letter_code
_entity_poly.pdbx_strand_id
1 'polypeptide(L)'
;VAVIKAAKGLVFRSAAVGAFLAICLFAYFATEPRPSGAPPWYSIVPPLLAVTLALVTNRVFLSLGAAVFVGGLLSLCVTDGSADTFQRLVQGSGGIFVYGSLADPDNQKIVLFVVLIMAMISVMLAGGGLQGVANWLMKYARSVRSAKLVTMAAGLIIFIDDYANTMIVGSTLRPVTDRQRISREKLAFLVDATAAPIAGIAIISTWIGVEVGLLSKIAADLHVAGGGYAMFFDALGFRFYCIVMIAFVFFNALTGQDFGPMAKA
;
A
#
# COMPACT_ATOMS: atom_id res chain seq x y z
N VAL A 1 -33.77 -10.38 -2.89
CA VAL A 1 -32.54 -10.25 -2.06
C VAL A 1 -31.40 -9.53 -2.78
N ALA A 2 -31.05 -9.89 -4.02
CA ALA A 2 -29.97 -9.22 -4.79
C ALA A 2 -30.22 -7.72 -5.08
N VAL A 3 -31.45 -7.34 -5.44
CA VAL A 3 -31.83 -5.94 -5.71
C VAL A 3 -31.74 -5.06 -4.45
N ILE A 4 -32.12 -5.59 -3.29
CA ILE A 4 -32.03 -4.89 -2.00
C ILE A 4 -30.57 -4.72 -1.57
N LYS A 5 -29.71 -5.71 -1.86
CA LYS A 5 -28.26 -5.64 -1.60
C LYS A 5 -27.57 -4.62 -2.52
N ALA A 6 -27.99 -4.54 -3.78
CA ALA A 6 -27.52 -3.55 -4.75
C ALA A 6 -27.99 -2.13 -4.39
N ALA A 7 -29.25 -1.95 -3.97
CA ALA A 7 -29.80 -0.66 -3.53
C ALA A 7 -29.13 -0.16 -2.24
N LYS A 8 -28.91 -1.04 -1.24
CA LYS A 8 -28.14 -0.69 -0.03
C LYS A 8 -26.69 -0.33 -0.37
N GLY A 9 -26.08 -1.04 -1.32
CA GLY A 9 -24.75 -0.70 -1.82
C GLY A 9 -24.71 0.66 -2.52
N LEU A 10 -25.72 0.99 -3.32
CA LEU A 10 -25.83 2.29 -3.99
C LEU A 10 -26.03 3.44 -2.99
N VAL A 11 -26.93 3.29 -2.02
CA VAL A 11 -27.17 4.29 -0.97
C VAL A 11 -25.92 4.50 -0.09
N PHE A 12 -25.22 3.42 0.26
CA PHE A 12 -23.96 3.52 1.01
C PHE A 12 -22.86 4.22 0.19
N ARG A 13 -22.77 3.94 -1.11
CA ARG A 13 -21.84 4.59 -2.04
C ARG A 13 -22.14 6.09 -2.18
N SER A 14 -23.42 6.46 -2.34
CA SER A 14 -23.85 7.86 -2.42
C SER A 14 -23.62 8.62 -1.11
N ALA A 15 -23.87 7.98 0.04
CA ALA A 15 -23.64 8.57 1.35
C ALA A 15 -22.15 8.77 1.66
N ALA A 16 -21.28 7.80 1.29
CA ALA A 16 -19.84 7.93 1.46
C ALA A 16 -19.25 9.04 0.58
N VAL A 17 -19.69 9.15 -0.67
CA VAL A 17 -19.30 10.25 -1.57
C VAL A 17 -19.82 11.58 -1.04
N GLY A 18 -21.06 11.64 -0.56
CA GLY A 18 -21.64 12.85 0.04
C GLY A 18 -20.90 13.30 1.30
N ALA A 19 -20.59 12.38 2.22
CA ALA A 19 -19.81 12.67 3.43
C ALA A 19 -18.39 13.12 3.09
N PHE A 20 -17.76 12.49 2.09
CA PHE A 20 -16.43 12.88 1.65
C PHE A 20 -16.42 14.26 0.98
N LEU A 21 -17.38 14.55 0.09
CA LEU A 21 -17.54 15.87 -0.52
C LEU A 21 -17.85 16.95 0.52
N ALA A 22 -18.63 16.63 1.57
CA ALA A 22 -18.87 17.53 2.69
C ALA A 22 -17.59 17.81 3.48
N ILE A 23 -16.74 16.79 3.71
CA ILE A 23 -15.41 16.97 4.32
C ILE A 23 -14.53 17.84 3.43
N CYS A 24 -14.53 17.65 2.11
CA CYS A 24 -13.78 18.49 1.16
C CYS A 24 -14.29 19.93 1.06
N LEU A 25 -15.60 20.14 1.13
CA LEU A 25 -16.20 21.47 1.15
C LEU A 25 -15.90 22.19 2.47
N PHE A 26 -16.15 21.52 3.59
CA PHE A 26 -15.81 22.04 4.91
C PHE A 26 -14.33 22.39 4.98
N ALA A 27 -13.50 21.50 4.42
CA ALA A 27 -12.09 21.72 4.26
C ALA A 27 -11.80 23.03 3.51
N TYR A 28 -12.33 23.18 2.30
CA TYR A 28 -12.15 24.40 1.51
C TYR A 28 -12.56 25.68 2.26
N PHE A 29 -13.70 25.67 2.95
CA PHE A 29 -14.22 26.82 3.70
C PHE A 29 -13.49 27.09 5.03
N ALA A 30 -12.90 26.08 5.65
CA ALA A 30 -12.13 26.22 6.89
C ALA A 30 -10.67 26.66 6.66
N THR A 31 -10.29 26.91 5.40
CA THR A 31 -8.94 27.35 5.05
C THR A 31 -8.79 28.85 5.29
N GLU A 32 -8.26 29.25 6.43
CA GLU A 32 -7.75 30.62 6.63
C GLU A 32 -6.36 30.78 5.98
N PRO A 33 -6.03 31.96 5.43
CA PRO A 33 -4.67 32.27 4.98
C PRO A 33 -3.71 32.18 6.18
N ARG A 34 -2.87 31.15 6.20
CA ARG A 34 -1.91 30.92 7.29
C ARG A 34 -0.50 31.38 6.91
N PRO A 35 0.32 31.82 7.89
CA PRO A 35 1.72 32.14 7.64
C PRO A 35 2.46 30.92 7.08
N SER A 36 3.38 31.20 6.16
CA SER A 36 4.22 30.23 5.44
C SER A 36 5.03 29.34 6.40
N GLY A 37 4.64 28.08 6.53
CA GLY A 37 5.41 27.06 7.27
C GLY A 37 4.61 25.99 8.00
N ALA A 38 3.30 26.16 8.21
CA ALA A 38 2.47 25.11 8.82
C ALA A 38 2.00 24.09 7.75
N PRO A 39 2.17 22.77 7.96
CA PRO A 39 1.68 21.77 7.02
C PRO A 39 0.16 21.93 6.89
N PRO A 40 -0.35 22.09 5.67
CA PRO A 40 -1.76 22.35 5.48
C PRO A 40 -2.58 21.15 5.92
N TRP A 41 -3.57 21.35 6.79
CA TRP A 41 -4.43 20.27 7.29
C TRP A 41 -5.23 19.61 6.15
N TYR A 42 -5.40 20.27 5.01
CA TYR A 42 -6.01 19.71 3.79
C TYR A 42 -5.12 18.70 3.05
N SER A 43 -3.86 18.49 3.46
CA SER A 43 -2.96 17.49 2.84
C SER A 43 -3.45 16.05 3.00
N ILE A 44 -4.36 15.80 3.95
CA ILE A 44 -5.01 14.51 4.15
C ILE A 44 -6.12 14.22 3.12
N VAL A 45 -6.60 15.25 2.43
CA VAL A 45 -7.74 15.14 1.50
C VAL A 45 -7.44 14.22 0.32
N PRO A 46 -6.30 14.32 -0.39
CA PRO A 46 -6.03 13.44 -1.52
C PRO A 46 -5.91 11.96 -1.14
N PRO A 47 -5.14 11.55 -0.10
CA PRO A 47 -5.11 10.15 0.34
C PRO A 47 -6.48 9.63 0.76
N LEU A 48 -7.27 10.44 1.48
CA LEU A 48 -8.60 10.04 1.93
C LEU A 48 -9.56 9.90 0.74
N LEU A 49 -9.46 10.78 -0.26
CA LEU A 49 -10.23 10.67 -1.52
C LEU A 49 -9.87 9.38 -2.24
N ALA A 50 -8.58 9.07 -2.37
CA ALA A 50 -8.12 7.87 -3.04
C ALA A 50 -8.71 6.61 -2.40
N VAL A 51 -8.63 6.49 -1.07
CA VAL A 51 -9.14 5.33 -0.32
C VAL A 51 -10.66 5.24 -0.40
N THR A 52 -11.36 6.32 -0.12
CA THR A 52 -12.84 6.32 -0.10
C THR A 52 -13.40 6.02 -1.49
N LEU A 53 -12.86 6.66 -2.52
CA LEU A 53 -13.30 6.46 -3.89
C LEU A 53 -12.94 5.05 -4.39
N ALA A 54 -11.78 4.50 -4.00
CA ALA A 54 -11.40 3.14 -4.36
C ALA A 54 -12.35 2.09 -3.77
N LEU A 55 -12.73 2.25 -2.49
CA LEU A 55 -13.68 1.35 -1.81
C LEU A 55 -15.11 1.46 -2.37
N VAL A 56 -15.53 2.66 -2.77
CA VAL A 56 -16.87 2.93 -3.31
C VAL A 56 -16.99 2.45 -4.76
N THR A 57 -16.02 2.80 -5.59
CA THR A 57 -16.07 2.56 -7.04
C THR A 57 -15.54 1.19 -7.43
N ASN A 58 -14.79 0.51 -6.55
CA ASN A 58 -13.99 -0.67 -6.87
C ASN A 58 -13.05 -0.44 -8.07
N ARG A 59 -12.65 0.82 -8.32
CA ARG A 59 -11.78 1.22 -9.44
C ARG A 59 -10.59 2.01 -8.92
N VAL A 60 -9.53 1.29 -8.57
CA VAL A 60 -8.32 1.84 -7.93
C VAL A 60 -7.66 2.91 -8.81
N PHE A 61 -7.41 2.62 -10.10
CA PHE A 61 -6.74 3.57 -11.01
C PHE A 61 -7.48 4.90 -11.17
N LEU A 62 -8.81 4.86 -11.34
CA LEU A 62 -9.62 6.07 -11.42
C LEU A 62 -9.60 6.86 -10.10
N SER A 63 -9.57 6.15 -8.98
CA SER A 63 -9.58 6.76 -7.65
C SER A 63 -8.25 7.47 -7.35
N LEU A 64 -7.13 6.84 -7.70
CA LEU A 64 -5.81 7.44 -7.62
C LEU A 64 -5.69 8.66 -8.55
N GLY A 65 -6.16 8.54 -9.80
CA GLY A 65 -6.15 9.66 -10.74
C GLY A 65 -6.95 10.87 -10.25
N ALA A 66 -8.16 10.63 -9.73
CA ALA A 66 -8.99 11.69 -9.13
C ALA A 66 -8.32 12.32 -7.91
N ALA A 67 -7.70 11.52 -7.04
CA ALA A 67 -6.97 12.00 -5.88
C ALA A 67 -5.76 12.87 -6.26
N VAL A 68 -4.94 12.44 -7.23
CA VAL A 68 -3.80 13.23 -7.73
C VAL A 68 -4.29 14.55 -8.32
N PHE A 69 -5.37 14.53 -9.09
CA PHE A 69 -5.97 15.74 -9.66
C PHE A 69 -6.44 16.72 -8.58
N VAL A 70 -7.16 16.23 -7.57
CA VAL A 70 -7.60 17.04 -6.42
C VAL A 70 -6.43 17.54 -5.58
N GLY A 71 -5.37 16.73 -5.38
CA GLY A 71 -4.16 17.16 -4.71
C GLY A 71 -3.42 18.28 -5.46
N GLY A 72 -3.33 18.18 -6.79
CA GLY A 72 -2.79 19.24 -7.64
C GLY A 72 -3.59 20.54 -7.56
N LEU A 73 -4.92 20.43 -7.57
CA LEU A 73 -5.84 21.55 -7.36
C LEU A 73 -5.59 22.27 -6.02
N LEU A 74 -5.51 21.51 -4.92
CA LEU A 74 -5.29 22.07 -3.58
C LEU A 74 -3.92 22.76 -3.44
N SER A 75 -2.90 22.30 -4.15
CA SER A 75 -1.58 22.93 -4.18
C SER A 75 -1.61 24.34 -4.79
N LEU A 76 -2.45 24.56 -5.81
CA LEU A 76 -2.60 25.87 -6.47
C LEU A 76 -3.41 26.88 -5.67
N CYS A 77 -4.44 26.44 -4.95
CA CYS A 77 -5.32 27.32 -4.20
C CYS A 77 -4.63 28.05 -3.04
N VAL A 78 -3.44 27.61 -2.63
CA VAL A 78 -2.72 28.15 -1.46
C VAL A 78 -1.61 29.11 -1.84
N THR A 79 -1.19 29.15 -3.10
CA THR A 79 -0.13 30.04 -3.53
C THR A 79 -0.62 31.43 -3.92
N ASP A 80 -1.84 31.58 -4.49
CA ASP A 80 -2.40 32.90 -4.82
C ASP A 80 -3.94 32.85 -4.85
N GLY A 81 -4.61 33.66 -4.04
CA GLY A 81 -6.08 33.78 -3.98
C GLY A 81 -6.71 34.57 -5.14
N SER A 82 -6.12 34.57 -6.33
CA SER A 82 -6.56 35.37 -7.48
C SER A 82 -7.35 34.55 -8.51
N ALA A 83 -8.22 35.21 -9.26
CA ALA A 83 -9.10 34.62 -10.29
C ALA A 83 -8.37 33.90 -11.45
N ASP A 84 -7.03 33.89 -11.45
CA ASP A 84 -6.18 33.23 -12.44
C ASP A 84 -5.91 31.73 -12.14
N THR A 85 -6.31 31.25 -10.95
CA THR A 85 -6.21 29.82 -10.57
C THR A 85 -6.95 28.91 -11.54
N PHE A 86 -8.07 29.35 -12.11
CA PHE A 86 -8.86 28.55 -13.07
C PHE A 86 -8.17 28.46 -14.45
N GLN A 87 -7.47 29.52 -14.88
CA GLN A 87 -6.73 29.53 -16.14
C GLN A 87 -5.45 28.68 -16.03
N ARG A 88 -4.74 28.76 -14.89
CA ARG A 88 -3.61 27.88 -14.54
C ARG A 88 -4.04 26.43 -14.31
N LEU A 89 -5.28 26.19 -13.87
CA LEU A 89 -5.88 24.86 -13.77
C LEU A 89 -6.13 24.26 -15.17
N VAL A 90 -6.72 25.01 -16.10
CA VAL A 90 -6.99 24.53 -17.47
C VAL A 90 -5.70 24.34 -18.27
N GLN A 91 -4.68 25.18 -18.05
CA GLN A 91 -3.38 25.05 -18.72
C GLN A 91 -2.41 24.08 -18.01
N GLY A 92 -2.54 23.91 -16.69
CA GLY A 92 -1.61 23.12 -15.86
C GLY A 92 -2.06 21.70 -15.52
N SER A 93 -3.35 21.38 -15.65
CA SER A 93 -3.94 20.08 -15.28
C SER A 93 -3.45 18.89 -16.11
N GLY A 94 -2.99 19.10 -17.35
CA GLY A 94 -2.47 18.03 -18.20
C GLY A 94 -0.95 17.93 -18.23
N GLY A 95 -0.25 19.07 -18.09
CA GLY A 95 1.19 19.18 -18.37
C GLY A 95 2.04 19.46 -17.14
N ILE A 96 1.75 20.51 -16.38
CA ILE A 96 2.77 21.14 -15.52
C ILE A 96 3.09 20.33 -14.25
N PHE A 97 2.09 19.71 -13.59
CA PHE A 97 2.33 18.92 -12.37
C PHE A 97 3.06 17.61 -12.64
N VAL A 98 2.63 16.90 -13.69
CA VAL A 98 3.20 15.62 -14.08
C VAL A 98 4.55 15.85 -14.75
N TYR A 99 4.65 16.82 -15.67
CA TYR A 99 5.92 17.13 -16.33
C TYR A 99 6.95 17.71 -15.36
N GLY A 100 6.57 18.64 -14.47
CA GLY A 100 7.50 19.18 -13.48
C GLY A 100 8.02 18.14 -12.51
N SER A 101 7.15 17.21 -12.08
CA SER A 101 7.56 16.09 -11.22
C SER A 101 8.41 15.06 -11.98
N LEU A 102 8.09 14.77 -13.24
CA LEU A 102 8.87 13.85 -14.08
C LEU A 102 10.18 14.46 -14.59
N ALA A 103 10.29 15.79 -14.67
CA ALA A 103 11.51 16.48 -15.08
C ALA A 103 12.54 16.58 -13.95
N ASP A 104 12.12 16.37 -12.70
CA ASP A 104 13.01 16.32 -11.55
C ASP A 104 13.97 15.11 -11.68
N PRO A 105 15.31 15.35 -11.74
CA PRO A 105 16.30 14.29 -11.87
C PRO A 105 16.22 13.22 -10.77
N ASP A 106 15.80 13.57 -9.55
CA ASP A 106 15.70 12.61 -8.45
C ASP A 106 14.46 11.72 -8.59
N ASN A 107 13.33 12.28 -9.04
CA ASN A 107 12.15 11.48 -9.38
C ASN A 107 12.42 10.56 -10.57
N GLN A 108 13.19 10.99 -11.57
CA GLN A 108 13.60 10.14 -12.69
C GLN A 108 14.44 8.94 -12.24
N LYS A 109 15.38 9.14 -11.32
CA LYS A 109 16.17 8.05 -10.73
C LYS A 109 15.27 7.06 -10.00
N ILE A 110 14.27 7.55 -9.25
CA ILE A 110 13.31 6.68 -8.55
C ILE A 110 12.47 5.89 -9.55
N VAL A 111 11.94 6.52 -10.61
CA VAL A 111 11.16 5.84 -11.65
C VAL A 111 12.01 4.77 -12.35
N LEU A 112 13.24 5.10 -12.74
CA LEU A 112 14.16 4.15 -13.34
C LEU A 112 14.45 2.97 -12.40
N PHE A 113 14.69 3.25 -11.12
CA PHE A 113 14.91 2.23 -10.10
C PHE A 113 13.71 1.28 -9.97
N VAL A 114 12.49 1.82 -9.89
CA VAL A 114 11.25 1.02 -9.80
C VAL A 114 11.10 0.13 -11.03
N VAL A 115 11.32 0.66 -12.25
CA VAL A 115 11.24 -0.13 -13.49
C VAL A 115 12.26 -1.27 -13.49
N LEU A 116 13.50 -1.01 -13.08
CA LEU A 116 14.56 -2.03 -13.03
C LEU A 116 14.26 -3.13 -12.00
N ILE A 117 13.77 -2.78 -10.81
CA ILE A 117 13.36 -3.75 -9.79
C ILE A 117 12.18 -4.60 -10.30
N MET A 118 11.18 -3.99 -10.94
CA MET A 118 10.03 -4.70 -11.52
C MET A 118 10.44 -5.67 -12.64
N ALA A 119 11.39 -5.26 -13.49
CA ALA A 119 11.96 -6.12 -14.53
C ALA A 119 12.69 -7.32 -13.91
N MET A 120 13.52 -7.09 -12.88
CA MET A 120 14.21 -8.15 -12.14
C MET A 120 13.23 -9.14 -11.51
N ILE A 121 12.16 -8.65 -10.88
CA ILE A 121 11.12 -9.50 -10.27
C ILE A 121 10.40 -10.32 -11.32
N SER A 122 10.07 -9.72 -12.46
CA SER A 122 9.43 -10.43 -13.58
C SER A 122 10.31 -11.59 -14.09
N VAL A 123 11.62 -11.37 -14.19
CA VAL A 123 12.58 -12.43 -14.55
C VAL A 123 12.67 -13.52 -13.47
N MET A 124 12.69 -13.15 -12.18
CA MET A 124 12.68 -14.12 -11.08
C MET A 124 11.40 -14.97 -11.05
N LEU A 125 10.25 -14.37 -11.35
CA LEU A 125 8.96 -15.04 -11.46
C LEU A 125 8.94 -16.00 -12.66
N ALA A 126 9.38 -15.53 -13.83
CA ALA A 126 9.46 -16.34 -15.04
C ALA A 126 10.46 -17.50 -14.91
N GLY A 127 11.59 -17.28 -14.22
CA GLY A 127 12.60 -18.29 -13.94
C GLY A 127 12.17 -19.33 -12.89
N GLY A 128 11.03 -19.14 -12.21
CA GLY A 128 10.53 -20.08 -11.22
C GLY A 128 11.37 -20.18 -9.94
N GLY A 129 12.30 -19.25 -9.69
CA GLY A 129 13.17 -19.29 -8.52
C GLY A 129 12.40 -19.23 -7.21
N LEU A 130 11.45 -18.28 -7.11
CA LEU A 130 10.57 -18.14 -5.94
C LEU A 130 9.64 -19.35 -5.77
N GLN A 131 9.15 -19.91 -6.89
CA GLN A 131 8.38 -21.15 -6.90
C GLN A 131 9.21 -22.34 -6.39
N GLY A 132 10.49 -22.41 -6.74
CA GLY A 132 11.44 -23.42 -6.28
C GLY A 132 11.68 -23.36 -4.77
N VAL A 133 11.84 -22.16 -4.21
CA VAL A 133 11.95 -21.95 -2.75
C VAL A 133 10.69 -22.42 -2.03
N ALA A 134 9.51 -22.03 -2.52
CA ALA A 134 8.24 -22.49 -1.96
C ALA A 134 8.09 -24.01 -2.04
N ASN A 135 8.45 -24.63 -3.18
CA ASN A 135 8.45 -26.08 -3.36
C ASN A 135 9.42 -26.81 -2.42
N TRP A 136 10.58 -26.21 -2.14
CA TRP A 136 11.54 -26.76 -1.19
C TRP A 136 10.99 -26.73 0.25
N LEU A 137 10.37 -25.62 0.65
CA LEU A 137 9.74 -25.47 1.97
C LEU A 137 8.59 -26.45 2.21
N MET A 138 7.83 -26.80 1.16
CA MET A 138 6.74 -27.79 1.27
C MET A 138 7.18 -29.14 1.84
N LYS A 139 8.44 -29.55 1.67
CA LYS A 139 8.96 -30.83 2.18
C LYS A 139 8.93 -30.92 3.71
N TYR A 140 8.85 -29.79 4.39
CA TYR A 140 8.80 -29.68 5.85
C TYR A 140 7.37 -29.63 6.40
N ALA A 141 6.35 -29.48 5.54
CA ALA A 141 4.94 -29.40 5.92
C ALA A 141 4.29 -30.77 6.13
N ARG A 142 4.73 -31.50 7.17
CA ARG A 142 4.31 -32.89 7.45
C ARG A 142 3.04 -33.02 8.31
N SER A 143 2.72 -31.98 9.07
CA SER A 143 1.58 -31.87 9.99
C SER A 143 0.88 -30.53 9.83
N VAL A 144 -0.34 -30.40 10.37
CA VAL A 144 -1.11 -29.14 10.39
C VAL A 144 -0.29 -27.97 10.95
N ARG A 145 0.41 -28.17 12.08
CA ARG A 145 1.22 -27.11 12.71
C ARG A 145 2.40 -26.73 11.83
N SER A 146 3.14 -27.71 11.32
CA SER A 146 4.27 -27.44 10.42
C SER A 146 3.83 -26.81 9.10
N ALA A 147 2.65 -27.15 8.57
CA ALA A 147 2.13 -26.57 7.34
C ALA A 147 1.85 -25.07 7.52
N LYS A 148 1.21 -24.67 8.64
CA LYS A 148 1.03 -23.24 8.96
C LYS A 148 2.36 -22.50 9.11
N LEU A 149 3.34 -23.09 9.80
CA LEU A 149 4.66 -22.50 9.97
C LEU A 149 5.45 -22.40 8.66
N VAL A 150 5.34 -23.41 7.80
CA VAL A 150 5.94 -23.41 6.46
C VAL A 150 5.29 -22.34 5.59
N THR A 151 3.97 -22.16 5.66
CA THR A 151 3.27 -21.07 4.96
C THR A 151 3.76 -19.71 5.39
N MET A 152 3.85 -19.49 6.69
CA MET A 152 4.39 -18.24 7.22
C MET A 152 5.85 -18.04 6.81
N ALA A 153 6.70 -19.07 6.94
CA ALA A 153 8.11 -18.98 6.55
C ALA A 153 8.29 -18.69 5.06
N ALA A 154 7.48 -19.31 4.19
CA ALA A 154 7.49 -19.03 2.76
C ALA A 154 7.13 -17.56 2.48
N GLY A 155 6.11 -17.02 3.17
CA GLY A 155 5.77 -15.60 3.09
C GLY A 155 6.87 -14.68 3.61
N LEU A 156 7.57 -15.03 4.69
CA LEU A 156 8.68 -14.23 5.21
C LEU A 156 9.92 -14.27 4.31
N ILE A 157 10.17 -15.39 3.61
CA ILE A 157 11.33 -15.55 2.72
C ILE A 157 11.09 -14.88 1.35
N ILE A 158 9.87 -14.93 0.84
CA ILE A 158 9.48 -14.32 -0.44
C ILE A 158 9.06 -12.86 -0.21
N PHE A 159 9.89 -12.08 0.48
CA PHE A 159 9.56 -10.71 0.90
C PHE A 159 9.80 -9.63 -0.17
N ILE A 160 10.32 -10.02 -1.33
CA ILE A 160 10.74 -9.08 -2.38
C ILE A 160 9.57 -8.19 -2.82
N ASP A 161 8.39 -8.79 -2.99
CA ASP A 161 7.17 -8.11 -3.43
C ASP A 161 5.94 -8.79 -2.83
N ASP A 162 4.99 -8.00 -2.33
CA ASP A 162 3.79 -8.46 -1.64
C ASP A 162 2.79 -9.16 -2.58
N TYR A 163 2.68 -8.72 -3.84
CA TYR A 163 1.86 -9.39 -4.85
C TYR A 163 2.45 -10.73 -5.28
N ALA A 164 3.75 -10.75 -5.62
CA ALA A 164 4.47 -11.97 -5.97
C ALA A 164 4.40 -13.01 -4.85
N ASN A 165 4.63 -12.57 -3.62
CA ASN A 165 4.48 -13.38 -2.42
C ASN A 165 3.09 -14.02 -2.35
N THR A 166 2.04 -13.19 -2.44
CA THR A 166 0.67 -13.66 -2.29
C THR A 166 0.28 -14.66 -3.37
N MET A 167 0.67 -14.39 -4.61
CA MET A 167 0.40 -15.25 -5.76
C MET A 167 1.16 -16.59 -5.66
N ILE A 168 2.45 -16.55 -5.35
CA ILE A 168 3.29 -17.75 -5.31
C ILE A 168 2.98 -18.59 -4.08
N VAL A 169 3.05 -18.02 -2.88
CA VAL A 169 2.85 -18.78 -1.64
C VAL A 169 1.43 -19.34 -1.59
N GLY A 170 0.44 -18.52 -1.96
CA GLY A 170 -0.96 -18.93 -1.99
C GLY A 170 -1.21 -20.09 -2.96
N SER A 171 -0.73 -20.00 -4.21
CA SER A 171 -0.93 -21.07 -5.20
C SER A 171 -0.10 -22.34 -4.90
N THR A 172 1.12 -22.17 -4.40
CA THR A 172 2.06 -23.28 -4.13
C THR A 172 1.65 -24.09 -2.93
N LEU A 173 1.22 -23.45 -1.85
CA LEU A 173 0.93 -24.15 -0.59
C LEU A 173 -0.50 -24.62 -0.48
N ARG A 174 -1.40 -24.17 -1.36
CA ARG A 174 -2.79 -24.62 -1.42
C ARG A 174 -2.95 -26.15 -1.43
N PRO A 175 -2.23 -26.93 -2.26
CA PRO A 175 -2.35 -28.39 -2.23
C PRO A 175 -1.91 -29.02 -0.89
N VAL A 176 -0.93 -28.41 -0.22
CA VAL A 176 -0.42 -28.88 1.08
C VAL A 176 -1.39 -28.55 2.20
N THR A 177 -1.91 -27.32 2.23
CA THR A 177 -2.92 -26.90 3.21
C THR A 177 -4.22 -27.68 3.04
N ASP A 178 -4.66 -27.92 1.80
CA ASP A 178 -5.87 -28.70 1.50
C ASP A 178 -5.70 -30.16 1.99
N ARG A 179 -4.52 -30.79 1.82
CA ARG A 179 -4.21 -32.13 2.36
C ARG A 179 -4.21 -32.19 3.88
N GLN A 180 -3.73 -31.13 4.53
CA GLN A 180 -3.67 -31.00 5.99
C GLN A 180 -4.98 -30.46 6.59
N ARG A 181 -6.04 -30.31 5.78
CA ARG A 181 -7.37 -29.78 6.18
C ARG A 181 -7.29 -28.40 6.85
N ILE A 182 -6.41 -27.54 6.35
CA ILE A 182 -6.35 -26.13 6.74
C ILE A 182 -7.31 -25.34 5.85
N SER A 183 -8.14 -24.48 6.44
CA SER A 183 -9.13 -23.68 5.72
C SER A 183 -8.48 -22.70 4.73
N ARG A 184 -9.22 -22.35 3.67
CA ARG A 184 -8.73 -21.40 2.64
C ARG A 184 -8.55 -20.01 3.21
N GLU A 185 -9.41 -19.65 4.14
CA GLU A 185 -9.40 -18.42 4.93
C GLU A 185 -8.12 -18.34 5.76
N LYS A 186 -7.69 -19.46 6.36
CA LYS A 186 -6.45 -19.51 7.13
C LYS A 186 -5.22 -19.36 6.25
N LEU A 187 -5.18 -20.03 5.10
CA LEU A 187 -4.11 -19.83 4.12
C LEU A 187 -4.04 -18.37 3.66
N ALA A 188 -5.18 -17.80 3.26
CA ALA A 188 -5.25 -16.41 2.81
C ALA A 188 -4.77 -15.44 3.91
N PHE A 189 -5.19 -15.64 5.15
CA PHE A 189 -4.72 -14.86 6.29
C PHE A 189 -3.20 -14.97 6.48
N LEU A 190 -2.62 -16.18 6.51
CA LEU A 190 -1.17 -16.35 6.72
C LEU A 190 -0.34 -15.69 5.62
N VAL A 191 -0.81 -15.77 4.37
CA VAL A 191 -0.14 -15.19 3.21
C VAL A 191 -0.21 -13.66 3.26
N ASP A 192 -1.40 -13.08 3.45
CA ASP A 192 -1.60 -11.62 3.53
C ASP A 192 -0.85 -11.01 4.73
N ALA A 193 -0.97 -11.65 5.89
CA ALA A 193 -0.33 -11.23 7.14
C ALA A 193 1.21 -11.30 7.13
N THR A 194 1.80 -11.98 6.14
CA THR A 194 3.26 -12.01 5.97
C THR A 194 3.71 -11.09 4.86
N ALA A 195 2.97 -11.00 3.74
CA ALA A 195 3.33 -10.24 2.55
C ALA A 195 3.61 -8.75 2.82
N ALA A 196 2.60 -7.98 3.25
CA ALA A 196 2.77 -6.54 3.47
C ALA A 196 3.67 -6.21 4.69
N PRO A 197 3.56 -6.92 5.84
CA PRO A 197 4.40 -6.63 7.01
C PRO A 197 5.90 -6.80 6.77
N ILE A 198 6.32 -7.88 6.09
CA ILE A 198 7.74 -8.10 5.83
C ILE A 198 8.29 -7.12 4.80
N ALA A 199 7.50 -6.78 3.76
CA ALA A 199 7.90 -5.82 2.73
C ALA A 199 8.16 -4.42 3.31
N GLY A 200 7.45 -4.05 4.39
CA GLY A 200 7.64 -2.80 5.10
C GLY A 200 8.86 -2.75 6.03
N ILE A 201 9.38 -3.88 6.51
CA ILE A 201 10.58 -3.93 7.37
C ILE A 201 11.84 -4.30 6.56
N ALA A 202 11.66 -4.97 5.42
CA ALA A 202 12.75 -5.42 4.57
C ALA A 202 13.59 -4.24 4.08
N ILE A 203 14.92 -4.37 4.24
CA ILE A 203 15.91 -3.38 3.77
C ILE A 203 15.88 -3.28 2.23
N ILE A 204 15.52 -4.37 1.56
CA ILE A 204 15.38 -4.45 0.10
C ILE A 204 13.98 -4.96 -0.19
N SER A 205 13.13 -4.12 -0.76
CA SER A 205 11.78 -4.48 -1.19
C SER A 205 11.38 -3.65 -2.42
N THR A 206 10.24 -3.97 -3.03
CA THR A 206 9.68 -3.16 -4.12
C THR A 206 9.31 -1.74 -3.71
N TRP A 207 9.04 -1.51 -2.42
CA TRP A 207 8.61 -0.23 -1.88
C TRP A 207 9.77 0.69 -1.48
N ILE A 208 10.97 0.14 -1.27
CA ILE A 208 12.10 0.88 -0.68
C ILE A 208 12.51 2.10 -1.50
N GLY A 209 12.43 2.04 -2.84
CA GLY A 209 12.84 3.13 -3.72
C GLY A 209 11.97 4.39 -3.53
N VAL A 210 10.67 4.19 -3.39
CA VAL A 210 9.72 5.27 -3.13
C VAL A 210 9.85 5.75 -1.68
N GLU A 211 9.93 4.83 -0.71
CA GLU A 211 10.07 5.18 0.71
C GLU A 211 11.34 6.00 0.98
N VAL A 212 12.51 5.53 0.54
CA VAL A 212 13.79 6.22 0.71
C VAL A 212 13.82 7.54 -0.06
N GLY A 213 13.18 7.61 -1.24
CA GLY A 213 13.05 8.85 -1.99
C GLY A 213 12.26 9.92 -1.21
N LEU A 214 11.10 9.55 -0.68
CA LEU A 214 10.27 10.43 0.15
C LEU A 214 10.99 10.84 1.44
N LEU A 215 11.62 9.89 2.12
CA LEU A 215 12.37 10.16 3.35
C LEU A 215 13.59 11.05 3.10
N SER A 216 14.27 10.90 1.96
CA SER A 216 15.40 11.78 1.61
C SER A 216 14.95 13.23 1.43
N LYS A 217 13.79 13.44 0.82
CA LYS A 217 13.20 14.78 0.67
C LYS A 217 12.84 15.38 2.03
N ILE A 218 12.19 14.59 2.89
CA ILE A 218 11.83 15.02 4.26
C ILE A 218 13.09 15.32 5.09
N ALA A 219 14.14 14.50 4.98
CA ALA A 219 15.41 14.72 5.67
C ALA A 219 16.07 16.04 5.24
N ALA A 220 16.02 16.36 3.95
CA ALA A 220 16.52 17.63 3.42
C ALA A 220 15.71 18.83 3.93
N ASP A 221 14.37 18.72 3.93
CA ASP A 221 13.46 19.77 4.39
C ASP A 221 13.59 20.03 5.91
N LEU A 222 13.81 18.98 6.71
CA LEU A 222 13.97 19.06 8.17
C LEU A 222 15.43 19.25 8.62
N HIS A 223 16.38 19.37 7.68
CA HIS A 223 17.81 19.46 7.95
C HIS A 223 18.35 18.34 8.87
N VAL A 224 17.81 17.14 8.73
CA VAL A 224 18.25 15.95 9.48
C VAL A 224 19.47 15.33 8.82
N ALA A 225 20.48 15.01 9.62
CA ALA A 225 21.70 14.35 9.15
C ALA A 225 21.42 12.86 8.83
N GLY A 226 21.95 12.38 7.71
CA GLY A 226 21.73 11.03 7.21
C GLY A 226 20.52 10.97 6.27
N GLY A 227 20.77 10.72 4.99
CA GLY A 227 19.75 10.70 3.93
C GLY A 227 18.65 9.65 4.15
N GLY A 228 17.80 9.40 3.15
CA GLY A 228 16.56 8.61 3.34
C GLY A 228 16.73 7.21 3.96
N TYR A 229 17.87 6.53 3.75
CA TYR A 229 18.15 5.25 4.42
C TYR A 229 18.39 5.38 5.93
N ALA A 230 19.04 6.45 6.39
CA ALA A 230 19.24 6.66 7.83
C ALA A 230 17.89 6.88 8.53
N MET A 231 17.06 7.75 7.95
CA MET A 231 15.67 7.92 8.40
C MET A 231 14.86 6.63 8.33
N PHE A 232 15.05 5.80 7.29
CA PHE A 232 14.38 4.52 7.19
C PHE A 232 14.75 3.60 8.37
N PHE A 233 16.04 3.48 8.69
CA PHE A 233 16.50 2.67 9.84
C PHE A 233 15.95 3.18 11.17
N ASP A 234 15.91 4.50 11.38
CA ASP A 234 15.30 5.09 12.57
C ASP A 234 13.78 4.81 12.63
N ALA A 235 13.11 4.84 11.47
CA ALA A 235 11.68 4.57 11.36
C ALA A 235 11.31 3.09 11.57
N LEU A 236 12.24 2.14 11.35
CA LEU A 236 11.96 0.69 11.47
C LEU A 236 11.37 0.33 12.83
N GLY A 237 11.89 0.92 13.92
CA GLY A 237 11.40 0.68 15.28
C GLY A 237 9.94 1.14 15.50
N PHE A 238 9.47 2.10 14.71
CA PHE A 238 8.12 2.65 14.79
C PHE A 238 7.11 1.95 13.86
N ARG A 239 7.53 0.93 13.09
CA ARG A 239 6.64 0.13 12.24
C ARG A 239 5.88 -0.92 13.06
N PHE A 240 5.15 -0.44 14.07
CA PHE A 240 4.43 -1.26 15.04
C PHE A 240 3.48 -2.25 14.37
N TYR A 241 2.77 -1.83 13.33
CA TYR A 241 1.90 -2.73 12.57
C TYR A 241 2.68 -3.94 12.02
N CYS A 242 3.80 -3.70 11.33
CA CYS A 242 4.58 -4.77 10.73
C CYS A 242 5.13 -5.74 11.79
N ILE A 243 5.71 -5.19 12.85
CA ILE A 243 6.33 -5.98 13.94
C ILE A 243 5.27 -6.80 14.68
N VAL A 244 4.18 -6.15 15.10
CA VAL A 244 3.09 -6.79 15.85
C VAL A 244 2.39 -7.81 14.98
N MET A 245 2.18 -7.54 13.69
CA MET A 245 1.50 -8.48 12.79
C MET A 245 2.32 -9.74 12.54
N ILE A 246 3.64 -9.62 12.34
CA ILE A 246 4.53 -10.79 12.21
C ILE A 246 4.55 -11.60 13.51
N ALA A 247 4.64 -10.95 14.66
CA ALA A 247 4.58 -11.63 15.96
C ALA A 247 3.24 -12.33 16.17
N PHE A 248 2.14 -11.67 15.82
CA PHE A 248 0.79 -12.21 15.89
C PHE A 248 0.60 -13.42 14.97
N VAL A 249 1.06 -13.34 13.71
CA VAL A 249 0.93 -14.44 12.76
C VAL A 249 1.75 -15.65 13.22
N PHE A 250 2.93 -15.42 13.80
CA PHE A 250 3.76 -16.47 14.40
C PHE A 250 3.05 -17.17 15.56
N PHE A 251 2.53 -16.40 16.52
CA PHE A 251 1.76 -16.92 17.64
C PHE A 251 0.52 -17.69 17.16
N ASN A 252 -0.19 -17.14 16.18
CA ASN A 252 -1.40 -17.71 15.61
C ASN A 252 -1.14 -19.02 14.82
N ALA A 253 0.00 -19.11 14.12
CA ALA A 253 0.45 -20.33 13.47
C ALA A 253 0.80 -21.43 14.50
N LEU A 254 1.44 -21.07 15.61
CA LEU A 254 1.82 -21.99 16.69
C LEU A 254 0.64 -22.51 17.50
N THR A 255 -0.25 -21.62 17.95
CA THR A 255 -1.38 -21.96 18.82
C THR A 255 -2.56 -22.54 18.05
N GLY A 256 -2.74 -22.14 16.78
CA GLY A 256 -3.88 -22.57 15.98
C GLY A 256 -5.21 -21.99 16.45
N GLN A 257 -5.20 -20.89 17.19
CA GLN A 257 -6.42 -20.18 17.56
C GLN A 257 -6.97 -19.43 16.36
N ASP A 258 -7.84 -20.09 15.61
CA ASP A 258 -8.53 -19.47 14.48
C ASP A 258 -9.64 -18.53 14.98
N PHE A 259 -9.90 -17.47 14.20
CA PHE A 259 -10.89 -16.45 14.54
C PHE A 259 -11.71 -16.06 13.32
N GLY A 260 -12.91 -15.50 13.55
CA GLY A 260 -13.78 -15.03 12.49
C GLY A 260 -14.17 -16.14 11.50
N PRO A 261 -14.06 -15.91 10.18
CA PRO A 261 -14.36 -16.92 9.16
C PRO A 261 -13.50 -18.18 9.28
N MET A 262 -12.24 -18.07 9.72
CA MET A 262 -11.34 -19.22 9.86
C MET A 262 -11.82 -20.22 10.91
N ALA A 263 -12.46 -19.74 11.99
CA ALA A 263 -12.99 -20.59 13.05
C ALA A 263 -14.33 -21.25 12.69
N LYS A 264 -15.02 -20.76 11.65
CA LYS A 264 -16.32 -21.27 11.19
C LYS A 264 -16.20 -22.30 10.07
N ALA A 265 -15.06 -22.32 9.38
CA ALA A 265 -14.74 -23.21 8.27
C ALA A 265 -14.30 -24.58 8.78
#